data_AF-A0A643CKY3-F1
#
_entry.id   AF-A0A643CKY3-F1
#
_cell.length_a   1.000
_cell.length_b   1.000
_cell.length_c   1.000
_cell.angle_alpha   90.00
_cell.angle_beta   90.00
_cell.angle_gamma   90.00
#
_symmetry.space_group_name_H-M   'P 1'
#
loop_
_entity.id
_entity.type
_entity.pdbx_description
1 polymer ?
#
loop_
_entity_poly.entity_id
_entity_poly.type
_entity_poly.pdbx_seq_one_letter_code
_entity_poly.pdbx_strand_id
1 'polypeptide(L)' 'MAKGGKVAKTASKNNPNQRKKGSSAKMYAGKAVKPVRYVDRDKGHVFMAAQFDDGNLVEGSDGIPVQWSSI' A
#
# COMPACT_ATOMS: atom_id res chain seq x y z
N MET A 1 26.61 18.62 -36.45
CA MET A 1 26.03 17.64 -35.50
C MET A 1 25.65 18.38 -34.22
N ALA A 2 24.37 18.74 -34.05
CA ALA A 2 23.90 19.38 -32.82
C ALA A 2 23.52 18.29 -31.79
N LYS A 3 24.19 18.30 -30.63
CA LYS A 3 23.92 17.41 -29.49
C LYS A 3 22.47 17.55 -29.05
N GLY A 4 21.73 16.44 -29.07
CA GLY A 4 20.33 16.36 -28.66
C GLY A 4 20.12 16.85 -27.23
N GLY A 5 19.39 17.95 -27.09
CA GLY A 5 18.90 18.42 -25.80
C GLY A 5 17.97 17.38 -25.18
N LYS A 6 18.11 17.14 -23.87
CA LYS A 6 17.18 16.30 -23.11
C LYS A 6 15.80 16.98 -23.11
N VAL A 7 14.97 16.63 -24.08
CA VAL A 7 13.54 16.96 -24.07
C VAL A 7 12.94 16.38 -22.80
N ALA A 8 12.31 17.24 -21.99
CA ALA A 8 11.53 16.81 -20.85
C ALA A 8 10.51 15.77 -21.35
N LYS A 9 10.49 14.59 -20.72
CA LYS A 9 9.50 13.56 -21.06
C LYS A 9 8.13 14.14 -20.76
N THR A 10 7.39 14.56 -21.79
CA THR A 10 5.99 15.00 -21.69
C THR A 10 5.14 13.76 -21.40
N ALA A 11 5.25 13.26 -20.17
CA ALA A 11 4.35 12.27 -19.64
C ALA A 11 2.96 12.92 -19.59
N SER A 12 2.03 12.44 -20.42
CA SER A 12 0.66 12.93 -20.42
C SER A 12 0.09 12.83 -19.01
N LYS A 13 -0.33 13.99 -18.46
CA LYS A 13 -0.97 14.09 -17.13
C LYS A 13 -2.23 13.22 -17.00
N ASN A 14 -2.75 12.71 -18.12
CA ASN A 14 -3.95 11.90 -18.19
C ASN A 14 -3.67 10.41 -18.46
N ASN A 15 -2.42 9.94 -18.36
CA ASN A 15 -2.12 8.51 -18.51
C ASN A 15 -2.57 7.75 -17.24
N PRO A 16 -3.64 6.92 -17.30
CA PRO A 16 -4.18 6.22 -16.13
C PRO A 16 -3.16 5.25 -15.52
N ASN A 17 -2.28 4.69 -16.34
CA ASN A 17 -1.23 3.76 -15.91
C ASN A 17 -0.16 4.47 -15.06
N GLN A 18 0.06 5.76 -15.28
CA GLN A 18 0.98 6.57 -14.46
C GLN A 18 0.31 7.12 -13.20
N ARG A 19 -1.02 7.24 -13.20
CA ARG A 19 -1.80 7.72 -12.05
C ARG A 19 -1.83 6.73 -10.88
N LYS A 20 -1.68 5.43 -11.16
CA LYS A 20 -1.72 4.36 -10.14
C LYS A 20 -0.37 4.01 -9.50
N LYS A 21 0.69 4.81 -9.72
CA LYS A 21 2.06 4.51 -9.26
C LYS A 21 2.25 4.42 -7.74
N GLY A 22 1.22 4.69 -6.94
CA GLY A 22 1.23 4.61 -5.47
C GLY A 22 0.33 3.53 -4.86
N SER A 23 -0.35 2.71 -5.67
CA SER A 23 -1.15 1.56 -5.18
C SER A 23 -0.41 0.24 -5.40
N SER A 24 0.90 0.23 -5.12
CA SER A 24 1.65 -1.01 -4.99
C SER A 24 0.98 -1.84 -3.90
N ALA A 25 0.39 -2.97 -4.30
CA ALA A 25 -0.07 -3.97 -3.34
C ALA A 25 1.11 -4.30 -2.44
N LYS A 26 1.01 -3.96 -1.16
CA LYS A 26 2.04 -4.35 -0.20
C LYS A 26 2.00 -5.88 -0.06
N MET A 27 3.16 -6.47 0.16
CA MET A 27 3.27 -7.90 0.41
C MET A 27 3.74 -8.10 1.84
N TYR A 28 3.10 -9.03 2.54
CA TYR A 28 3.49 -9.45 3.88
C TYR A 28 3.59 -10.97 3.91
N ALA A 29 4.70 -11.50 4.40
CA ALA A 29 4.97 -12.95 4.43
C ALA A 29 4.74 -13.66 3.07
N GLY A 30 5.07 -13.00 1.96
CA GLY A 30 4.89 -13.53 0.60
C GLY A 30 3.45 -13.50 0.07
N LYS A 31 2.49 -12.96 0.82
CA LYS A 31 1.09 -12.79 0.40
C LYS A 31 0.79 -11.31 0.16
N ALA A 32 -0.04 -11.03 -0.84
CA ALA A 32 -0.54 -9.68 -1.07
C ALA A 32 -1.49 -9.27 0.07
N VAL A 33 -1.36 -8.03 0.53
CA VAL A 33 -2.20 -7.48 1.58
C VAL A 33 -2.82 -6.15 1.15
N LYS A 34 -3.98 -5.86 1.73
CA LYS A 34 -4.79 -4.67 1.50
C LYS A 34 -4.92 -3.86 2.80
N PRO A 35 -5.00 -2.53 2.73
CA PRO A 35 -5.28 -1.73 3.90
C PRO A 35 -6.74 -1.90 4.30
N VAL A 36 -7.00 -2.18 5.58
CA VAL A 36 -8.34 -2.24 6.17
C VAL A 36 -8.38 -1.41 7.45
N ARG A 37 -9.53 -0.81 7.77
CA ARG A 37 -9.71 -0.11 9.05
C ARG A 37 -9.95 -1.14 10.15
N TYR A 38 -9.06 -1.20 11.12
CA TYR A 38 -9.24 -1.97 12.35
C TYR A 38 -9.81 -1.07 13.44
N VAL A 39 -10.84 -1.56 14.13
CA VAL A 39 -11.51 -0.87 15.23
C VAL A 39 -11.76 -1.90 16.34
N ASP A 40 -11.08 -1.72 17.46
CA ASP A 40 -11.28 -2.49 18.68
C ASP A 40 -11.70 -1.52 19.78
N ARG A 41 -12.96 -1.60 20.18
CA ARG A 41 -13.55 -0.66 21.14
C ARG A 41 -13.12 -0.96 22.57
N ASP A 42 -12.86 -2.23 22.89
CA ASP A 42 -12.49 -2.67 24.23
C ASP A 42 -11.06 -2.24 24.57
N LYS A 43 -10.17 -2.30 23.57
CA LYS A 43 -8.78 -1.84 23.70
C LYS A 43 -8.57 -0.38 23.27
N GLY A 44 -9.61 0.27 22.72
CA GLY A 44 -9.53 1.64 22.21
C GLY A 44 -8.62 1.81 20.99
N HIS A 45 -8.36 0.74 20.23
CA HIS A 45 -7.49 0.78 19.06
C HIS A 45 -8.26 1.13 17.80
N VAL A 46 -7.84 2.20 17.11
CA VAL A 46 -8.38 2.59 15.80
C VAL A 46 -7.23 2.93 14.88
N PHE A 47 -6.95 2.06 13.92
CA PHE A 47 -5.85 2.26 12.96
C PHE A 47 -6.10 1.54 11.64
N MET A 48 -5.27 1.82 10.63
CA MET A 48 -5.25 1.03 9.39
C MET A 48 -4.41 -0.22 9.61
N ALA A 49 -5.01 -1.40 9.56
CA ALA A 49 -4.33 -2.68 9.60
C ALA A 49 -4.11 -3.21 8.17
N ALA A 50 -3.26 -4.23 8.03
CA ALA A 50 -3.22 -5.04 6.82
C ALA A 50 -4.16 -6.25 6.91
N GLN A 51 -4.79 -6.58 5.79
CA GLN A 51 -5.62 -7.76 5.60
C GLN A 51 -5.10 -8.56 4.41
N PHE A 52 -5.00 -9.86 4.56
CA PHE A 52 -4.73 -10.77 3.45
C PHE A 52 -5.94 -10.88 2.52
N ASP A 53 -5.74 -11.45 1.33
CA ASP A 53 -6.83 -11.60 0.35
C ASP A 53 -7.94 -12.57 0.79
N ASP A 54 -7.64 -13.46 1.73
CA ASP A 54 -8.58 -14.40 2.35
C ASP A 54 -9.50 -13.75 3.40
N GLY A 55 -9.29 -12.46 3.71
CA GLY A 55 -10.06 -11.72 4.71
C GLY A 55 -9.46 -11.77 6.13
N ASN A 56 -8.41 -12.56 6.35
CA ASN A 56 -7.72 -12.61 7.63
C ASN A 56 -6.86 -11.36 7.83
N LEU A 57 -6.83 -10.84 9.06
CA LEU A 57 -5.93 -9.75 9.41
C LEU A 57 -4.49 -10.26 9.48
N VAL A 58 -3.55 -9.39 9.13
CA VAL A 58 -2.14 -9.64 9.38
C VAL A 58 -1.89 -9.40 10.86
N GLU A 59 -1.67 -10.46 11.63
CA GLU A 59 -1.36 -10.37 13.06
C GLU A 59 0.15 -10.35 13.28
N GLY A 60 0.59 -9.52 14.23
CA GLY A 60 1.95 -9.51 14.73
C GLY A 60 2.19 -10.67 15.71
N SER A 61 3.43 -10.82 16.16
CA SER A 61 3.82 -11.83 17.17
C SER A 61 3.11 -11.67 18.52
N ASP A 62 2.54 -10.49 18.77
CA ASP A 62 1.81 -10.09 19.95
C ASP A 62 0.29 -10.37 19.86
N GLY A 63 -0.19 -10.94 18.74
CA GLY A 63 -1.61 -11.17 18.50
C GLY A 63 -2.39 -9.87 18.25
N ILE A 64 -1.70 -8.78 17.91
CA ILE A 64 -2.31 -7.51 17.52
C ILE A 64 -2.17 -7.34 16.00
N PRO A 65 -3.22 -6.87 15.28
CA PRO A 65 -3.11 -6.59 13.86
C PRO A 65 -2.00 -5.59 13.54
N VAL A 66 -1.14 -5.93 12.58
CA VAL A 66 -0.04 -5.08 12.14
C VAL A 66 -0.59 -3.84 11.44
N GLN A 67 -0.10 -2.67 11.84
CA GLN A 67 -0.44 -1.41 11.18
C GLN A 67 0.04 -1.41 9.73
N TRP A 68 -0.82 -0.95 8.83
CA TRP A 68 -0.52 -0.79 7.40
C TRP A 68 0.74 0.03 7.14
N SER A 69 1.05 0.99 8.01
CA SER A 69 2.27 1.81 7.91
C SER A 69 3.55 1.01 8.19
N SER A 70 3.46 -0.09 8.94
CA SER A 70 4.58 -0.95 9.36
C SER A 70 4.77 -2.18 8.47
N ILE A 71 3.89 -2.35 7.47
CA ILE A 71 3.99 -3.32 6.38
C ILE A 71 4.84 -2.72 5.27
#